data_AF-A0A7V2Z0G2-F1
#
_entry.id   AF-A0A7V2Z0G2-F1
#
_cell.length_a   1.000
_cell.length_b   1.000
_cell.length_c   1.000
_cell.angle_alpha   90.00
_cell.angle_beta   90.00
_cell.angle_gamma   90.00
#
_symmetry.space_group_name_H-M   'P 1'
#
loop_
_entity.id
_entity.type
_entity.pdbx_description
1 polymer ?
#
loop_
_entity_poly.entity_id
_entity_poly.type
_entity_poly.pdbx_seq_one_letter_code
_entity_poly.pdbx_strand_id
1 'polypeptide(L)'
;MTSRNTGFTLTEILVVVSIMAMIVAIATPAFTRAREVSRARGCQENLLKIDGAKEQYAIENATPSWAQPTWSDLVASTLFIKRMPRCPGGGSYYINSLDAPPACDYQIPSWLDGRYNHKF
;
A
#
# COMPACT_ATOMS: atom_id res chain seq x y z
N MET A 1 21.08 21.42 -53.46
CA MET A 1 20.04 21.29 -52.42
C MET A 1 20.66 21.68 -51.09
N THR A 2 20.53 22.96 -50.69
CA THR A 2 21.09 23.45 -49.44
C THR A 2 20.10 23.19 -48.31
N SER A 3 20.40 22.20 -47.48
CA SER A 3 19.66 21.94 -46.25
C SER A 3 19.78 23.15 -45.33
N ARG A 4 18.67 23.85 -45.07
CA ARG A 4 18.64 24.89 -44.04
C ARG A 4 18.62 24.20 -42.68
N ASN A 5 19.76 24.17 -42.00
CA ASN A 5 19.80 23.84 -40.57
C ASN A 5 19.17 25.00 -39.79
N THR A 6 17.89 24.86 -39.44
CA THR A 6 17.23 25.69 -38.44
C THR A 6 17.62 25.19 -37.06
N GLY A 7 18.49 25.94 -36.37
CA GLY A 7 18.83 25.67 -34.96
C GLY A 7 17.76 26.24 -34.02
N PHE A 8 17.54 25.57 -32.89
CA PHE A 8 16.70 26.08 -31.80
C PHE A 8 17.28 27.39 -31.25
N THR A 9 16.42 28.39 -31.02
CA THR A 9 16.83 29.61 -30.32
C THR A 9 16.97 29.34 -28.83
N LEU A 10 17.91 30.05 -28.17
CA LEU A 10 18.11 29.93 -26.72
C LEU A 10 16.82 30.27 -25.95
N THR A 11 16.05 31.25 -26.44
CA THR A 11 14.76 31.66 -25.88
C THR A 11 13.70 30.56 -25.96
N GLU A 12 13.60 29.83 -27.07
CA GLU A 12 12.65 28.70 -27.19
C GLU A 12 12.91 27.63 -26.13
N ILE A 13 14.17 27.28 -25.89
CA ILE A 13 14.53 26.29 -24.88
C ILE A 13 14.21 26.81 -23.47
N LEU A 14 14.49 28.09 -23.19
CA LEU A 14 14.20 28.70 -21.88
C LEU A 14 12.70 28.68 -21.54
N VAL A 15 11.83 29.01 -22.49
CA VAL A 15 10.37 29.02 -22.25
C VAL A 15 9.85 27.60 -22.01
N VAL A 16 10.39 26.60 -22.71
CA VAL A 16 9.93 25.22 -22.55
C VAL A 16 10.34 24.66 -21.18
N VAL A 17 11.57 24.87 -20.75
CA VAL A 17 12.04 24.39 -19.43
C VAL A 17 11.33 25.11 -18.29
N SER A 18 11.02 26.41 -18.43
CA SER A 18 10.30 27.14 -17.39
C SER A 18 8.87 26.62 -17.18
N ILE A 19 8.15 26.31 -18.27
CA ILE A 19 6.81 25.72 -18.19
C ILE A 19 6.87 24.30 -17.63
N MET A 20 7.83 23.47 -18.04
CA MET A 20 8.02 22.12 -17.50
C MET A 20 8.27 22.14 -15.98
N ALA A 21 9.14 23.05 -15.51
CA ALA A 21 9.43 23.19 -14.09
C ALA A 21 8.18 23.56 -13.27
N MET A 22 7.33 24.45 -13.78
CA MET A 22 6.08 24.84 -13.12
C MET A 22 5.10 23.67 -12.99
N ILE A 23 4.94 22.86 -14.04
CA ILE A 23 4.03 21.69 -14.01
C ILE A 23 4.53 20.65 -13.01
N VAL A 24 5.84 20.32 -13.04
CA VAL A 24 6.43 19.33 -12.13
C VAL A 24 6.31 19.76 -10.67
N ALA A 25 6.52 21.04 -10.37
CA ALA A 25 6.42 21.58 -9.01
C ALA A 25 5.04 21.30 -8.36
N ILE A 26 3.96 21.36 -9.14
CA ILE A 26 2.60 21.07 -8.65
C ILE A 26 2.33 19.56 -8.64
N ALA A 27 2.85 18.81 -9.63
CA ALA A 27 2.59 17.39 -9.78
C ALA A 27 3.30 16.52 -8.72
N THR A 28 4.55 16.84 -8.35
CA THR A 28 5.34 16.02 -7.42
C THR A 28 4.67 15.81 -6.05
N PRO A 29 4.20 16.83 -5.31
CA PRO A 29 3.57 16.61 -4.00
C PRO A 29 2.23 15.88 -4.10
N ALA A 30 1.49 16.05 -5.19
CA ALA A 30 0.25 15.31 -5.43
C ALA A 30 0.54 13.82 -5.67
N PHE A 31 1.57 13.52 -6.46
CA PHE A 31 2.00 12.15 -6.76
C PHE A 31 2.50 11.40 -5.52
N THR A 32 3.30 12.05 -4.67
CA THR A 32 3.81 11.41 -3.43
C THR A 32 2.67 11.08 -2.47
N ARG A 33 1.70 11.99 -2.29
CA ARG A 33 0.50 11.73 -1.48
C ARG A 33 -0.33 10.58 -2.05
N ALA A 34 -0.56 10.55 -3.37
CA ALA A 34 -1.31 9.48 -4.02
C ALA A 34 -0.62 8.12 -3.85
N ARG A 35 0.72 8.08 -3.93
CA ARG A 35 1.50 6.85 -3.71
C ARG A 35 1.35 6.35 -2.27
N GLU A 36 1.34 7.25 -1.31
CA GLU A 36 1.18 6.91 0.11
C GLU A 36 -0.21 6.35 0.42
N VAL A 37 -1.26 6.97 -0.13
CA VAL A 37 -2.63 6.43 -0.08
C VAL A 37 -2.71 5.03 -0.69
N SER A 38 -2.04 4.80 -1.82
CA SER A 38 -2.01 3.47 -2.46
C SER A 38 -1.32 2.41 -1.59
N ARG A 39 -0.24 2.77 -0.90
CA ARG A 39 0.42 1.87 0.06
C ARG A 39 -0.47 1.53 1.24
N ALA A 40 -1.08 2.55 1.86
CA ALA A 40 -1.98 2.36 3.01
C ALA A 40 -3.20 1.49 2.64
N ARG A 41 -3.84 1.77 1.50
CA ARG A 41 -4.92 0.91 0.94
C ARG A 41 -4.45 -0.53 0.75
N GLY A 42 -3.28 -0.72 0.15
CA GLY A 42 -2.74 -2.07 -0.06
C GLY A 42 -2.50 -2.83 1.25
N CYS A 43 -2.03 -2.16 2.31
CA CYS A 43 -1.88 -2.81 3.62
C CYS A 43 -3.25 -3.10 4.27
N GLN A 44 -4.23 -2.20 4.12
CA GLN A 44 -5.60 -2.39 4.58
C GLN A 44 -6.28 -3.61 3.93
N GLU A 45 -6.20 -3.75 2.61
CA GLU A 45 -6.76 -4.90 1.87
C GLU A 45 -6.14 -6.23 2.31
N ASN A 46 -4.86 -6.23 2.66
CA ASN A 46 -4.22 -7.43 3.20
C ASN A 46 -4.71 -7.76 4.61
N LEU A 47 -4.95 -6.75 5.46
CA LEU A 47 -5.53 -6.96 6.79
C LEU A 47 -6.93 -7.57 6.69
N LEU A 48 -7.78 -7.09 5.78
CA LEU A 48 -9.09 -7.69 5.49
C LEU A 48 -8.98 -9.17 5.11
N LYS A 49 -8.02 -9.51 4.24
CA LYS A 49 -7.79 -10.90 3.84
C LYS A 49 -7.29 -11.77 5.00
N ILE A 50 -6.46 -11.22 5.87
CA ILE A 50 -5.99 -11.91 7.07
C ILE A 50 -7.17 -12.15 8.02
N ASP A 51 -8.03 -11.15 8.20
CA ASP A 51 -9.19 -11.28 9.09
C ASP A 51 -10.20 -12.30 8.58
N GLY A 52 -10.54 -12.25 7.29
CA GLY A 52 -11.38 -13.29 6.68
C GLY A 52 -10.76 -14.68 6.77
N ALA A 53 -9.43 -14.80 6.65
CA ALA A 53 -8.74 -16.08 6.82
C ALA A 53 -8.79 -16.58 8.28
N LYS A 54 -8.69 -15.68 9.27
CA LYS A 54 -8.88 -16.00 10.69
C LYS A 54 -10.27 -16.55 10.95
N GLU A 55 -11.30 -15.87 10.46
CA GLU A 55 -12.69 -16.30 10.61
C GLU A 55 -12.92 -17.67 9.95
N GLN A 56 -12.38 -17.88 8.74
CA GLN A 56 -12.51 -19.15 8.04
C GLN A 56 -11.81 -20.29 8.78
N TYR A 57 -10.60 -20.05 9.30
CA TYR A 57 -9.88 -21.00 10.15
C TYR A 57 -10.69 -21.36 11.40
N ALA A 58 -11.32 -20.37 12.04
CA ALA A 58 -12.12 -20.57 13.23
C ALA A 58 -13.34 -21.45 12.99
N ILE A 59 -14.01 -21.24 11.86
CA ILE A 59 -15.17 -22.05 11.43
C ILE A 59 -14.74 -23.49 11.15
N GLU A 60 -13.62 -23.70 10.44
CA GLU A 60 -13.17 -25.04 10.04
C GLU A 60 -12.65 -25.88 11.22
N ASN A 61 -11.96 -25.24 12.17
CA ASN A 61 -11.33 -25.94 13.30
C ASN A 61 -12.12 -25.83 14.61
N ALA A 62 -13.29 -25.19 14.60
CA ALA A 62 -14.11 -24.91 15.77
C ALA A 62 -13.30 -24.29 16.94
N THR A 63 -12.32 -23.43 16.60
CA THR A 63 -11.41 -22.85 17.60
C THR A 63 -12.12 -21.75 18.37
N PRO A 64 -11.90 -21.66 19.69
CA PRO A 64 -12.51 -20.62 20.50
C PRO A 64 -11.93 -19.25 20.14
N SER A 65 -12.71 -18.21 20.37
CA SER A 65 -12.47 -16.85 19.88
C SER A 65 -11.22 -16.17 20.47
N TRP A 66 -10.76 -16.62 21.64
CA TRP A 66 -9.53 -16.16 22.27
C TRP A 66 -8.27 -16.86 21.75
N ALA A 67 -8.40 -17.92 20.95
CA ALA A 67 -7.26 -18.60 20.36
C ALA A 67 -6.52 -17.66 19.39
N GLN A 68 -5.20 -17.74 19.39
CA GLN A 68 -4.34 -17.01 18.46
C GLN A 68 -3.83 -17.98 17.40
N PRO A 69 -4.35 -17.93 16.16
CA PRO A 69 -3.80 -18.73 15.07
C PRO A 69 -2.41 -18.23 14.71
N THR A 70 -1.54 -19.17 14.34
CA THR A 70 -0.18 -18.85 13.90
C THR A 70 -0.13 -18.66 12.38
N TRP A 71 0.95 -18.05 11.88
CA TRP A 71 1.12 -17.88 10.43
C TRP A 71 1.13 -19.21 9.66
N SER A 72 1.57 -20.32 10.28
CA SER A 72 1.52 -21.66 9.67
C SER A 72 0.11 -22.22 9.51
N ASP A 73 -0.84 -21.78 10.34
CA ASP A 73 -2.24 -22.23 10.29
C ASP A 73 -3.04 -21.50 9.20
N LEU A 74 -2.58 -20.30 8.82
CA LEU A 74 -3.27 -19.42 7.87
C LEU A 74 -2.60 -19.40 6.49
N VAL A 75 -1.28 -19.56 6.44
CA VAL A 75 -0.47 -19.38 5.23
C VAL A 75 0.17 -20.68 4.79
N ALA A 76 -0.37 -21.27 3.73
CA ALA A 76 0.28 -22.30 2.92
C ALA A 76 -0.34 -22.32 1.52
N SER A 77 0.30 -23.01 0.57
CA SER A 77 -0.19 -23.11 -0.81
C SER A 77 -1.61 -23.69 -0.94
N THR A 78 -2.04 -24.49 0.05
CA THR A 78 -3.33 -25.17 0.11
C THR A 78 -4.28 -24.62 1.18
N LEU A 79 -3.88 -23.59 1.93
CA LEU A 79 -4.68 -23.00 3.01
C LEU A 79 -5.40 -21.72 2.54
N PHE A 80 -5.94 -20.96 3.49
CA PHE A 80 -6.70 -19.73 3.27
C PHE A 80 -5.89 -18.64 2.54
N ILE A 81 -4.61 -18.50 2.89
CA ILE A 81 -3.71 -17.52 2.26
C ILE A 81 -2.56 -18.24 1.54
N LYS A 82 -2.53 -18.12 0.20
CA LYS A 82 -1.57 -18.85 -0.65
C LYS A 82 -0.09 -18.48 -0.44
N ARG A 83 0.20 -17.24 -0.05
CA ARG A 83 1.56 -16.71 0.16
C ARG A 83 1.53 -15.65 1.24
N MET A 84 2.61 -15.56 2.01
CA MET A 84 2.71 -14.58 3.10
C MET A 84 2.54 -13.15 2.57
N PRO A 85 1.58 -12.38 3.12
CA PRO A 85 1.34 -11.02 2.65
C PRO A 85 2.49 -10.10 3.07
N ARG A 86 2.96 -9.28 2.13
CA ARG A 86 3.90 -8.18 2.41
C ARG A 86 3.16 -6.85 2.37
N CYS A 87 3.41 -5.97 3.34
CA CYS A 87 2.87 -4.61 3.30
C CYS A 87 3.62 -3.77 2.25
N PRO A 88 2.93 -3.15 1.27
CA PRO A 88 3.55 -2.25 0.31
C PRO A 88 4.26 -1.03 0.93
N GLY A 89 3.92 -0.69 2.17
CA GLY A 89 4.56 0.34 2.98
C GLY A 89 5.85 -0.11 3.69
N GLY A 90 6.10 -1.42 3.79
CA GLY A 90 7.27 -1.97 4.49
C GLY A 90 7.02 -2.41 5.93
N GLY A 91 5.77 -2.39 6.41
CA GLY A 91 5.41 -2.95 7.71
C GLY A 91 5.24 -4.48 7.74
N SER A 92 5.14 -5.01 8.95
CA SER A 92 4.80 -6.37 9.31
C SER A 92 3.35 -6.47 9.78
N TYR A 93 2.71 -7.60 9.47
CA TYR A 93 1.36 -7.91 9.94
C TYR A 93 1.40 -8.72 11.24
N TYR A 94 0.34 -8.58 12.04
CA TYR A 94 0.11 -9.32 13.28
C TYR A 94 -1.33 -9.83 13.24
N ILE A 95 -1.51 -11.15 13.40
CA ILE A 95 -2.83 -11.81 13.27
C ILE A 95 -3.71 -11.54 14.50
N ASN A 96 -3.10 -11.38 15.68
CA ASN A 96 -3.78 -11.29 16.98
C ASN A 96 -4.72 -12.49 17.22
N SER A 97 -5.54 -12.45 18.29
CA SER A 97 -6.54 -13.49 18.57
C SER A 97 -7.69 -13.40 17.58
N LEU A 98 -8.52 -14.44 17.47
CA LEU A 98 -9.70 -14.38 16.60
C LEU A 98 -10.61 -13.19 16.96
N ASP A 99 -10.78 -12.91 18.26
CA ASP A 99 -11.53 -11.76 18.80
C ASP A 99 -10.87 -10.38 18.59
N ALA A 100 -9.58 -10.34 18.26
CA ALA A 100 -8.85 -9.09 18.09
C ALA A 100 -8.49 -8.90 16.62
N PRO A 101 -8.73 -7.72 16.05
CA PRO A 101 -8.48 -7.54 14.62
C PRO A 101 -6.99 -7.62 14.31
N PRO A 102 -6.60 -8.10 13.12
CA PRO A 102 -5.22 -8.10 12.71
C PRO A 102 -4.72 -6.66 12.58
N ALA A 103 -3.43 -6.46 12.84
CA ALA A 103 -2.81 -5.14 12.84
C ALA A 103 -1.55 -5.10 11.95
N CYS A 104 -1.11 -3.89 11.61
CA CYS A 104 0.15 -3.64 10.90
C CYS A 104 0.93 -2.51 11.60
N ASP A 105 2.25 -2.63 11.68
CA ASP A 105 3.16 -1.61 12.28
C ASP A 105 3.56 -0.49 11.30
N TYR A 106 3.04 -0.50 10.08
CA TYR A 106 3.37 0.50 9.07
C TYR A 106 2.96 1.91 9.52
N GLN A 107 3.94 2.79 9.65
CA GLN A 107 3.70 4.18 10.03
C GLN A 107 3.24 5.00 8.82
N ILE A 108 2.01 5.52 8.91
CA ILE A 108 1.47 6.46 7.93
C ILE A 108 1.51 7.91 8.45
N PRO A 109 1.53 8.90 7.54
CA PRO A 109 1.42 10.29 7.94
C PRO A 109 0.09 10.59 8.63
N SER A 110 0.09 11.54 9.58
CA SER A 110 -1.10 11.91 10.36
C SER A 110 -2.32 12.35 9.54
N TRP A 111 -2.10 12.95 8.37
CA TRP A 111 -3.20 13.34 7.46
C TRP A 111 -3.92 12.16 6.81
N LEU A 112 -3.36 10.95 6.90
CA LEU A 112 -3.89 9.73 6.29
C LEU A 112 -4.52 8.77 7.33
N ASP A 113 -4.12 8.89 8.60
CA ASP A 113 -4.47 7.98 9.70
C ASP A 113 -5.98 7.81 9.91
N GLY A 114 -6.74 8.91 9.88
CA GLY A 114 -8.19 8.88 10.08
C GLY A 114 -9.00 8.08 9.04
N ARG A 115 -8.38 7.62 7.94
CA ARG A 115 -9.03 6.75 6.93
C ARG A 115 -8.47 5.33 6.89
N TYR A 116 -7.28 5.10 7.44
CA TYR A 116 -6.53 3.85 7.33
C TYR A 116 -5.96 3.49 8.69
N ASN A 117 -6.80 2.96 9.58
CA ASN A 117 -6.51 2.74 11.00
C ASN A 117 -5.59 1.53 11.31
N HIS A 118 -5.00 0.87 10.31
CA HIS A 118 -4.07 -0.26 10.45
C HIS A 118 -4.52 -1.38 11.41
N LYS A 119 -5.82 -1.45 11.67
CA LYS A 119 -6.56 -2.37 12.52
C LYS A 119 -7.93 -2.53 11.87
N PHE A 120 -8.38 -3.76 11.68
CA PHE A 120 -9.76 -4.01 11.27
C PHE A 120 -10.74 -4.05 12.43
#